data_AF-A0A1V5MGS9-F1
#
_entry.id   AF-A0A1V5MGS9-F1
#
_cell.length_a   1.000
_cell.length_b   1.000
_cell.length_c   1.000
_cell.angle_alpha   90.00
_cell.angle_beta   90.00
_cell.angle_gamma   90.00
#
_symmetry.space_group_name_H-M   'P 1'
#
loop_
_entity.id
_entity.type
_entity.pdbx_description
1 polymer ?
#
loop_
_entity_poly.entity_id
_entity_poly.type
_entity_poly.pdbx_seq_one_letter_code
_entity_poly.pdbx_strand_id
1 'polypeptide(L)'
;MKKRPSLKGKGAEIFLSGEPAAGRATRPTAAGHETKREAGEEKEKEKATFYFPPKLLSDLDEAWMKLRRENRRIKKSDLVRAALVEALADFKRRGRESLLAAAFQKRA
;
A
#
# COMPACT_ATOMS: atom_id res chain seq x y z
N MET A 1 45.63 -23.14 -6.43
CA MET A 1 44.29 -22.71 -6.94
C MET A 1 43.23 -23.13 -5.93
N LYS A 2 42.45 -22.18 -5.38
CA LYS A 2 41.39 -22.46 -4.39
C LYS A 2 40.14 -23.02 -5.09
N LYS A 3 39.66 -24.20 -4.66
CA LYS A 3 38.47 -24.87 -5.20
C LYS A 3 37.21 -24.02 -4.90
N ARG A 4 36.34 -23.83 -5.90
CA ARG A 4 35.05 -23.12 -5.74
C ARG A 4 34.10 -23.98 -4.88
N PRO A 5 33.39 -23.42 -3.89
CA PRO A 5 32.36 -24.15 -3.17
C PRO A 5 31.20 -24.54 -4.11
N SER A 6 30.76 -25.78 -3.97
CA SER A 6 29.74 -26.44 -4.81
C SER A 6 28.34 -25.91 -4.53
N LEU A 7 27.70 -25.26 -5.51
CA LEU A 7 26.25 -25.09 -5.54
C LEU A 7 25.61 -26.43 -5.92
N LYS A 8 25.24 -27.25 -4.92
CA LYS A 8 24.45 -28.46 -5.17
C LYS A 8 23.07 -28.33 -4.52
N GLY A 9 22.05 -28.26 -5.36
CA GLY A 9 20.72 -28.82 -5.07
C GLY A 9 19.69 -27.98 -4.31
N LYS A 10 19.56 -26.67 -4.55
CA LYS A 10 18.40 -25.90 -4.02
C LYS A 10 17.68 -25.01 -5.04
N GLY A 11 18.00 -25.17 -6.32
CA GLY A 11 17.45 -24.33 -7.40
C GLY A 11 16.18 -24.86 -8.08
N ALA A 12 15.80 -26.12 -7.87
CA ALA A 12 14.78 -26.80 -8.68
C ALA A 12 13.56 -27.39 -7.92
N GLU A 13 13.52 -27.34 -6.57
CA GLU A 13 12.24 -27.57 -5.84
C GLU A 13 11.31 -26.36 -5.92
N ILE A 14 11.90 -25.19 -6.15
CA ILE A 14 11.27 -24.07 -6.80
C ILE A 14 10.88 -24.56 -8.22
N PHE A 15 9.59 -24.82 -8.44
CA PHE A 15 8.86 -24.83 -9.73
C PHE A 15 8.31 -26.14 -10.35
N LEU A 16 8.74 -27.39 -10.09
CA LEU A 16 8.43 -28.49 -11.05
C LEU A 16 8.15 -29.92 -10.53
N SER A 17 7.23 -30.13 -9.58
CA SER A 17 6.49 -31.41 -9.52
C SER A 17 5.21 -31.22 -8.72
N GLY A 18 3.98 -31.15 -9.24
CA GLY A 18 3.35 -31.67 -10.46
C GLY A 18 1.93 -32.06 -10.01
N GLU A 19 0.89 -31.49 -10.64
CA GLU A 19 -0.55 -31.51 -10.30
C GLU A 19 -1.22 -32.91 -10.17
N PRO A 20 -2.55 -33.03 -9.89
CA PRO A 20 -3.43 -32.36 -8.92
C PRO A 20 -4.19 -33.40 -8.05
N ALA A 21 -4.31 -33.19 -6.73
CA ALA A 21 -5.15 -34.04 -5.88
C ALA A 21 -6.15 -33.19 -5.09
N ALA A 22 -7.43 -33.45 -5.33
CA ALA A 22 -8.58 -32.92 -4.62
C ALA A 22 -8.46 -33.17 -3.10
N GLY A 23 -8.71 -32.15 -2.29
CA GLY A 23 -8.80 -32.31 -0.84
C GLY A 23 -8.44 -31.07 -0.03
N ARG A 24 -9.37 -30.11 0.02
CA ARG A 24 -9.68 -29.22 1.15
C ARG A 24 -8.62 -29.07 2.26
N ALA A 25 -7.92 -27.94 2.32
CA ALA A 25 -7.42 -27.37 3.57
C ALA A 25 -7.14 -25.86 3.40
N THR A 26 -7.95 -25.05 4.06
CA THR A 26 -7.68 -23.66 4.43
C THR A 26 -6.25 -23.50 4.93
N ARG A 27 -5.43 -22.64 4.31
CA ARG A 27 -4.12 -22.26 4.86
C ARG A 27 -4.30 -21.12 5.88
N PRO A 28 -3.99 -21.34 7.16
CA PRO A 28 -3.81 -20.27 8.13
C PRO A 28 -2.42 -19.63 7.98
N THR A 29 -2.37 -18.40 8.46
CA THR A 29 -1.24 -17.51 8.73
C THR A 29 0.02 -18.17 9.31
N ALA A 30 1.21 -17.63 9.01
CA ALA A 30 2.11 -17.00 10.00
C ALA A 30 3.55 -16.72 9.48
N ALA A 31 4.06 -15.54 9.91
CA ALA A 31 5.44 -15.16 10.23
C ALA A 31 6.58 -15.35 9.18
N GLY A 32 7.52 -14.43 9.00
CA GLY A 32 7.84 -13.21 9.74
C GLY A 32 9.05 -12.54 9.09
N HIS A 33 9.09 -11.21 9.18
CA HIS A 33 10.36 -10.50 9.10
C HIS A 33 10.35 -9.45 10.19
N GLU A 34 10.89 -9.84 11.33
CA GLU A 34 11.08 -9.02 12.50
C GLU A 34 12.08 -7.93 12.16
N THR A 35 11.60 -6.69 12.05
CA THR A 35 12.46 -5.52 12.20
C THR A 35 11.88 -4.70 13.33
N LYS A 36 12.34 -5.05 14.54
CA LYS A 36 12.24 -4.24 15.75
C LYS A 36 12.60 -2.79 15.43
N ARG A 37 11.60 -1.90 15.41
CA ARG A 37 11.74 -0.45 15.59
C ARG A 37 10.44 0.10 16.17
N GLU A 38 10.54 0.34 17.48
CA GLU A 38 9.89 1.40 18.25
C GLU A 38 8.38 1.24 18.50
N ALA A 39 8.09 0.89 19.75
CA ALA A 39 6.80 1.01 20.39
C ALA A 39 6.36 2.48 20.39
N GLY A 40 5.54 2.84 19.41
CA GLY A 40 4.59 3.94 19.52
C GLY A 40 3.23 3.31 19.31
N GLU A 41 2.30 3.55 20.23
CA GLU A 41 0.90 3.11 20.18
C GLU A 41 0.42 2.94 18.74
N GLU A 42 0.32 1.69 18.29
CA GLU A 42 -0.28 1.39 17.01
C GLU A 42 -1.77 1.68 17.15
N LYS A 43 -2.15 2.96 16.99
CA LYS A 43 -3.55 3.35 16.85
C LYS A 43 -4.17 2.41 15.84
N GLU A 44 -5.23 1.71 16.25
CA GLU A 44 -5.94 0.76 15.39
C GLU A 44 -6.24 1.46 14.06
N LYS A 45 -5.70 0.88 12.99
CA LYS A 45 -5.87 1.42 11.63
C LYS A 45 -6.98 0.64 10.97
N GLU A 46 -8.09 1.31 10.73
CA GLU A 46 -9.15 0.76 9.90
C GLU A 46 -8.79 0.87 8.41
N LYS A 47 -9.18 -0.15 7.63
CA LYS A 47 -9.00 -0.17 6.18
C LYS A 47 -10.25 0.35 5.50
N ALA A 48 -10.07 1.28 4.57
CA ALA A 48 -11.11 1.72 3.66
C ALA A 48 -10.75 1.37 2.21
N THR A 49 -11.76 1.09 1.37
CA THR A 49 -11.60 0.80 -0.06
C THR A 49 -12.52 1.73 -0.84
N PHE A 50 -11.99 2.42 -1.85
CA PHE A 50 -12.72 3.40 -2.67
C PHE A 50 -12.42 3.18 -4.15
N TYR A 51 -13.39 3.53 -5.00
CA TYR A 51 -13.20 3.54 -6.43
C TYR A 51 -12.65 4.89 -6.91
N PHE A 52 -11.66 4.83 -7.81
CA PHE A 52 -11.04 6.02 -8.40
C PHE A 52 -11.02 5.89 -9.93
N PRO A 53 -11.17 7.00 -10.67
CA PRO A 53 -10.88 7.02 -12.10
C PRO A 53 -9.44 6.59 -12.39
N PRO A 54 -9.17 5.84 -13.48
CA PRO A 54 -7.82 5.37 -13.81
C PRO A 54 -6.78 6.49 -13.93
N LYS A 55 -7.19 7.64 -14.48
CA LYS A 55 -6.33 8.83 -14.60
C LYS A 55 -5.88 9.34 -13.23
N LEU A 56 -6.81 9.41 -12.27
CA LEU A 56 -6.51 9.92 -10.93
C LEU A 56 -5.58 8.97 -10.16
N LEU A 57 -5.68 7.65 -10.37
CA LEU A 57 -4.72 6.70 -9.81
C LEU A 57 -3.33 6.87 -10.41
N SER A 58 -3.23 7.17 -11.71
CA SER A 58 -1.95 7.43 -12.38
C SER A 58 -1.29 8.69 -11.82
N ASP A 59 -2.05 9.77 -11.66
CA ASP A 59 -1.57 11.02 -11.07
C ASP A 59 -1.09 10.83 -9.62
N LEU A 60 -1.83 10.04 -8.82
CA LEU A 60 -1.43 9.67 -7.46
C LEU A 60 -0.11 8.89 -7.44
N ASP A 61 0.07 7.96 -8.38
CA ASP A 61 1.27 7.13 -8.47
C ASP A 61 2.49 7.95 -8.88
N GLU A 62 2.33 8.89 -9.80
CA GLU A 62 3.38 9.83 -10.17
C GLU A 62 3.79 10.72 -8.99
N ALA A 63 2.81 11.29 -8.28
CA ALA A 63 3.07 12.12 -7.09
C ALA A 63 3.79 11.32 -6.01
N TRP A 64 3.35 10.09 -5.74
CA TRP A 64 3.98 9.20 -4.80
C TRP A 64 5.42 8.87 -5.20
N MET A 65 5.66 8.55 -6.47
CA MET A 65 7.00 8.22 -6.97
C MET A 65 7.96 9.40 -6.86
N LYS A 66 7.49 10.64 -7.07
CA LYS A 66 8.28 11.86 -6.87
C LYS A 66 8.70 12.01 -5.41
N LEU A 67 7.74 11.97 -4.48
CA LEU A 67 8.00 12.10 -3.04
C LEU A 67 8.85 10.95 -2.48
N ARG A 68 8.68 9.74 -3.02
CA ARG A 68 9.43 8.55 -2.60
C ARG A 68 10.91 8.62 -2.95
N ARG A 69 11.31 9.39 -3.96
CA ARG A 69 12.73 9.62 -4.29
C ARG A 69 13.46 10.34 -3.17
N GLU A 70 12.78 11.26 -2.50
CA GLU A 70 13.29 12.01 -1.35
C GLU A 70 13.17 11.19 -0.07
N ASN A 71 12.03 10.53 0.15
CA ASN A 71 11.79 9.72 1.33
C ASN A 71 11.17 8.37 0.99
N ARG A 72 12.00 7.33 1.05
CA ARG A 72 11.62 5.94 0.71
C ARG A 72 10.57 5.33 1.65
N ARG A 73 10.29 5.95 2.81
CA ARG A 73 9.31 5.44 3.79
C ARG A 73 7.88 5.88 3.50
N ILE A 74 7.67 6.83 2.60
CA ILE A 74 6.34 7.35 2.26
C ILE A 74 5.52 6.26 1.55
N LYS A 75 4.32 6.01 2.06
CA LYS A 75 3.32 5.11 1.46
C LYS A 75 2.26 5.91 0.71
N LYS A 76 1.62 5.31 -0.31
CA LYS A 76 0.47 5.93 -1.01
C LYS A 76 -0.66 6.32 -0.05
N SER A 77 -0.87 5.51 1.00
CA SER A 77 -1.86 5.80 2.05
C SER A 77 -1.56 7.10 2.81
N ASP A 78 -0.30 7.50 2.91
CA ASP A 78 0.09 8.72 3.63
C ASP A 78 -0.29 9.97 2.82
N LEU A 79 -0.12 9.91 1.49
CA LEU A 79 -0.57 10.96 0.58
C LEU A 79 -2.09 11.12 0.63
N VAL A 80 -2.83 10.01 0.54
CA VAL A 80 -4.30 10.02 0.58
C VAL A 80 -4.78 10.55 1.93
N ARG A 81 -4.13 10.14 3.03
CA ARG A 81 -4.43 10.66 4.37
C ARG A 81 -4.20 12.17 4.45
N ALA A 82 -3.05 12.67 3.98
CA ALA A 82 -2.73 14.09 4.01
C ALA A 82 -3.74 14.92 3.21
N ALA A 83 -4.06 14.49 1.98
CA ALA A 83 -5.04 15.14 1.13
C ALA A 83 -6.44 15.15 1.76
N LEU A 84 -6.86 14.04 2.39
CA LEU A 84 -8.16 13.96 3.07
C LEU A 84 -8.22 14.86 4.30
N VAL A 85 -7.17 14.91 5.10
CA VAL A 85 -7.09 15.81 6.26
C VAL A 85 -7.22 17.27 5.82
N GLU A 86 -6.51 17.67 4.78
CA GLU A 86 -6.57 19.02 4.22
C GLU A 86 -7.97 19.35 3.69
N ALA A 87 -8.57 18.46 2.89
CA ALA A 87 -9.90 18.66 2.33
C ALA A 87 -10.99 18.78 3.42
N LEU A 88 -10.90 17.95 4.47
CA LEU A 88 -11.83 18.02 5.60
C LEU A 88 -11.60 19.24 6.48
N ALA A 89 -10.35 19.68 6.66
CA ALA A 89 -10.04 20.91 7.38
C ALA A 89 -10.58 22.15 6.64
N ASP A 90 -10.42 22.19 5.31
CA ASP A 90 -11.00 23.25 4.48
C ASP A 90 -12.53 23.26 4.54
N PHE A 91 -13.17 22.09 4.46
CA PHE A 91 -14.61 21.95 4.61
C PHE A 91 -15.11 22.41 5.98
N LYS A 92 -14.42 22.06 7.07
CA LYS A 92 -14.77 22.53 8.42
C LYS A 92 -14.69 24.05 8.56
N ARG A 93 -13.72 24.68 7.89
CA ARG A 93 -13.49 26.13 7.96
C ARG A 93 -14.44 26.93 7.07
N ARG A 94 -14.69 26.48 5.84
CA ARG A 94 -15.41 27.24 4.79
C ARG A 94 -16.80 26.69 4.48
N GLY A 95 -17.14 25.51 4.98
CA GLY A 95 -18.43 24.87 4.71
C GLY A 95 -18.68 24.70 3.22
N ARG A 96 -19.77 25.31 2.73
CA ARG A 96 -20.23 25.21 1.33
C ARG A 96 -19.32 25.93 0.32
N GLU A 97 -18.41 26.77 0.78
CA GLU A 97 -17.44 27.48 -0.07
C GLU A 97 -16.11 26.71 -0.20
N SER A 98 -15.99 25.55 0.45
CA SER A 98 -14.80 24.71 0.35
C SER A 98 -14.65 24.06 -1.03
N LEU A 99 -13.42 23.69 -1.39
CA LEU A 99 -13.14 22.94 -2.63
C LEU A 99 -13.90 21.61 -2.66
N LEU A 100 -14.04 20.97 -1.50
CA LEU A 100 -14.79 19.74 -1.35
C LEU A 100 -16.27 19.95 -1.69
N ALA A 101 -16.91 20.98 -1.15
CA ALA A 101 -18.30 21.28 -1.46
C ALA A 101 -18.51 21.68 -2.93
N ALA A 102 -17.59 22.49 -3.48
CA ALA A 102 -17.65 22.93 -4.87
C ALA A 102 -17.59 21.75 -5.87
N ALA A 103 -16.84 20.68 -5.55
CA ALA A 103 -16.76 19.47 -6.36
C ALA A 103 -18.10 18.74 -6.51
N PHE A 104 -19.02 18.90 -5.56
CA PHE A 104 -20.34 18.27 -5.57
C PHE A 104 -21.47 19.23 -5.96
N GLN A 105 -21.25 20.54 -5.94
CA GLN A 105 -22.26 21.54 -6.34
C GLN A 105 -22.42 21.69 -7.85
N LYS A 106 -21.35 21.50 -8.65
CA LYS A 106 -21.40 21.65 -10.12
C LYS A 106 -22.05 20.48 -10.87
N ARG A 107 -22.73 19.57 -10.15
CA ARG A 107 -23.40 18.38 -10.71
C ARG A 107 -24.94 18.43 -10.62
N ALA A 108 -25.51 19.60 -10.30
CA ALA A 108 -26.94 19.85 -10.39
C ALA A 108 -27.29 20.57 -11.70
#